data_AF-A0A1W9QGU1-F1
#
_entry.id   AF-A0A1W9QGU1-F1
#
_cell.length_a   1.000
_cell.length_b   1.000
_cell.length_c   1.000
_cell.angle_alpha   90.00
_cell.angle_beta   90.00
_cell.angle_gamma   90.00
#
_symmetry.space_group_name_H-M   'P 1'
#
loop_
_entity.id
_entity.type
_entity.pdbx_description
1 polymer ?
#
loop_
_entity_poly.entity_id
_entity_poly.type
_entity_poly.pdbx_seq_one_letter_code
_entity_poly.pdbx_strand_id
1 'polypeptide(L)'
;MDQIHTQSGTTLKDGFPKYPGAPIGDEKIALLSSGPDFCLVTQAGTLRCDVSHSTNARPRYNDTRALVLGDFIDIQGGTDFNCALDRDTTVHCWGADETKMRSPPGKFQQIACAQETCCGVALDSGVDCWGRFELAGPFAGRFQKVALWRSTLCGIHIDGTLICRDDLRVP
;
A
#
# COMPACT_ATOMS: atom_id res chain seq x y z
N MET A 1 31.60 27.93 0.66
CA MET A 1 31.73 26.84 1.66
C MET A 1 30.30 26.50 2.00
N ASP A 2 29.67 25.75 1.10
CA ASP A 2 28.21 25.66 1.03
C ASP A 2 27.75 24.46 1.83
N GLN A 3 27.11 24.75 2.96
CA GLN A 3 26.39 23.76 3.75
C GLN A 3 25.06 23.50 3.04
N ILE A 4 24.96 22.37 2.35
CA ILE A 4 23.68 21.79 1.94
C ILE A 4 23.01 21.30 3.22
N HIS A 5 22.19 22.16 3.83
CA HIS A 5 21.23 21.70 4.83
C HIS A 5 20.15 20.89 4.11
N THR A 6 20.25 19.57 4.17
CA THR A 6 19.15 18.66 3.85
C THR A 6 18.01 18.94 4.83
N GLN A 7 17.03 19.74 4.43
CA GLN A 7 15.81 19.90 5.22
C GLN A 7 15.00 18.60 5.12
N SER A 8 15.02 17.87 6.22
CA SER A 8 14.30 16.64 6.46
C SER A 8 12.79 16.87 6.36
N GLY A 9 12.15 16.29 5.35
CA GLY A 9 10.69 16.17 5.26
C GLY A 9 10.08 17.00 4.15
N THR A 10 9.64 16.33 3.10
CA THR A 10 8.88 16.96 2.01
C THR A 10 7.52 17.39 2.53
N THR A 11 7.29 18.70 2.58
CA THR A 11 5.97 19.31 2.74
C THR A 11 5.44 19.70 1.37
N LEU A 12 4.12 19.67 1.19
CA LEU A 12 3.49 20.21 -0.02
C LEU A 12 3.54 21.73 0.04
N LYS A 13 4.41 22.35 -0.78
CA LYS A 13 4.62 23.80 -0.75
C LYS A 13 3.41 24.60 -1.23
N ASP A 14 2.67 24.04 -2.18
CA ASP A 14 1.39 24.57 -2.66
C ASP A 14 0.41 23.40 -2.69
N GLY A 15 -0.82 23.60 -2.21
CA GLY A 15 -1.87 22.59 -2.38
C GLY A 15 -2.02 22.30 -3.87
N PHE A 16 -1.73 21.08 -4.31
CA PHE A 16 -1.98 20.73 -5.71
C PHE A 16 -3.48 20.91 -5.94
N PRO A 17 -3.91 21.72 -6.93
CA PRO A 17 -5.33 21.95 -7.21
C PRO A 17 -6.12 20.66 -7.49
N LYS A 18 -5.40 19.57 -7.80
CA LYS A 18 -5.92 18.23 -8.07
C LYS A 18 -5.85 17.27 -6.88
N TYR A 19 -5.41 17.69 -5.69
CA TYR A 19 -5.31 16.83 -4.50
C TYR A 19 -5.90 17.52 -3.26
N PRO A 20 -7.23 17.63 -3.15
CA PRO A 20 -7.90 18.20 -1.97
C PRO A 20 -7.59 17.45 -0.65
N GLY A 21 -7.05 16.22 -0.71
CA GLY A 21 -6.60 15.43 0.44
C GLY A 21 -5.15 15.68 0.90
N ALA A 22 -4.40 16.56 0.22
CA ALA A 22 -3.03 16.93 0.62
C ALA A 22 -2.97 17.53 2.04
N PRO A 23 -1.95 17.19 2.86
CA PRO A 23 -1.70 17.92 4.10
C PRO A 23 -1.47 19.40 3.81
N ILE A 24 -2.24 20.26 4.45
CA ILE A 24 -2.06 21.71 4.41
C ILE A 24 -1.22 22.09 5.64
N GLY A 25 -0.05 22.70 5.45
CA GLY A 25 0.87 23.12 6.51
C GLY A 25 2.14 22.27 6.64
N ASP A 26 2.66 22.14 7.87
CA ASP A 26 3.97 21.53 8.14
C ASP A 26 3.96 19.99 8.23
N GLU A 27 2.81 19.35 7.99
CA GLU A 27 2.69 17.90 8.07
C GLU A 27 3.50 17.23 6.94
N LYS A 28 4.47 16.39 7.33
CA LYS A 28 5.40 15.74 6.41
C LYS A 28 4.78 14.49 5.81
N ILE A 29 4.93 14.30 4.51
CA ILE A 29 4.50 13.08 3.82
C ILE A 29 5.54 11.98 4.05
N ALA A 30 5.07 10.77 4.35
CA ALA A 30 5.91 9.57 4.44
C ALA A 30 5.77 8.69 3.21
N LEU A 31 4.54 8.47 2.72
CA LEU A 31 4.23 7.53 1.65
C LEU A 31 3.19 8.09 0.68
N LEU A 32 3.19 7.55 -0.54
CA LEU A 32 2.23 7.83 -1.61
C LEU A 32 1.73 6.50 -2.17
N SER A 33 0.44 6.40 -2.49
CA SER A 33 -0.12 5.23 -3.16
C SER A 33 0.10 5.28 -4.66
N SER A 34 0.16 4.09 -5.27
CA SER A 34 0.19 3.88 -6.72
C SER A 34 -1.20 3.68 -7.34
N GLY A 35 -2.27 3.93 -6.58
CA GLY A 35 -3.65 3.52 -6.90
C GLY A 35 -4.56 4.63 -7.41
N PRO A 36 -5.84 4.32 -7.67
CA PRO A 36 -6.77 5.21 -8.38
C PRO A 36 -7.19 6.46 -7.60
N ASP A 37 -7.23 6.38 -6.27
CA ASP A 37 -7.71 7.46 -5.38
C ASP A 37 -6.56 8.32 -4.81
N PHE A 38 -5.39 8.30 -5.45
CA PHE A 38 -4.17 9.03 -5.09
C PHE A 38 -4.05 9.31 -3.58
N CYS A 39 -3.72 8.25 -2.83
CA CYS A 39 -3.63 8.32 -1.38
C CYS A 39 -2.21 8.65 -0.92
N LEU A 40 -2.09 9.17 0.30
CA LEU A 40 -0.83 9.41 0.98
C LEU A 40 -0.94 9.07 2.45
N VAL A 41 0.19 8.73 3.06
CA VAL A 41 0.35 8.59 4.51
C VAL A 41 1.37 9.59 5.00
N THR A 42 1.04 10.30 6.08
CA THR A 42 1.94 11.29 6.68
C THR A 42 2.91 10.63 7.67
N GLN A 43 3.94 11.35 8.12
CA GLN A 43 4.86 10.83 9.15
C GLN A 43 4.15 10.55 10.49
N ALA A 44 2.99 11.18 10.72
CA ALA A 44 2.13 10.89 11.86
C ALA A 44 1.27 9.63 11.67
N GLY A 45 1.33 8.98 10.49
CA GLY A 45 0.52 7.80 10.17
C GLY A 45 -0.89 8.12 9.68
N THR A 46 -1.21 9.40 9.40
CA THR A 46 -2.52 9.82 8.88
C THR A 46 -2.65 9.44 7.42
N LEU A 47 -3.65 8.62 7.07
CA LEU A 47 -4.01 8.30 5.68
C LEU A 47 -4.95 9.36 5.11
N ARG A 48 -4.63 9.87 3.91
CA ARG A 48 -5.48 10.82 3.17
C ARG A 48 -5.59 10.37 1.72
N CYS A 49 -6.79 10.39 1.15
CA CYS A 49 -7.04 10.01 -0.25
C CYS A 49 -7.82 11.09 -0.98
N ASP A 50 -7.54 11.26 -2.26
CA ASP A 50 -8.39 12.05 -3.15
C ASP A 50 -9.34 11.14 -3.94
N VAL A 51 -10.60 11.11 -3.51
CA VAL A 51 -11.65 10.29 -4.13
C VAL A 51 -12.40 11.01 -5.26
N SER A 52 -11.96 12.21 -5.67
CA SER A 52 -12.66 13.05 -6.65
C SER A 52 -12.90 12.38 -8.01
N HIS A 53 -12.09 11.37 -8.36
CA HIS A 53 -12.19 10.62 -9.62
C HIS A 53 -12.60 9.15 -9.43
N SER A 54 -12.98 8.76 -8.21
CA SER A 54 -13.31 7.37 -7.92
C SER A 54 -14.70 7.02 -8.40
N THR A 55 -14.80 6.07 -9.34
CA THR A 55 -16.09 5.55 -9.83
C THR A 55 -16.70 4.49 -8.90
N ASN A 56 -15.90 3.92 -7.99
CA ASN A 56 -16.26 2.76 -7.16
C ASN A 56 -15.95 2.91 -5.66
N ALA A 57 -15.27 3.96 -5.21
CA ALA A 57 -15.01 4.16 -3.77
C ALA A 57 -16.29 4.64 -3.07
N ARG A 58 -17.04 3.70 -2.52
CA ARG A 58 -17.68 3.93 -1.23
C ARG A 58 -16.65 3.56 -0.17
N PRO A 59 -15.84 4.50 0.37
CA PRO A 59 -15.22 4.21 1.63
C PRO A 59 -16.37 3.92 2.61
N ARG A 60 -16.36 2.74 3.25
CA ARG A 60 -17.20 2.51 4.44
C ARG A 60 -16.93 3.55 5.52
N TYR A 61 -15.83 4.30 5.39
CA TYR A 61 -15.57 5.57 6.04
C TYR A 61 -16.27 6.72 5.32
N ASN A 62 -17.57 6.83 5.57
CA ASN A 62 -18.45 7.86 5.03
C ASN A 62 -18.26 9.22 5.73
N ASP A 63 -17.03 9.71 5.90
CA ASP A 63 -16.79 11.06 6.43
C ASP A 63 -15.63 11.74 5.70
N THR A 64 -15.95 12.83 5.00
CA THR A 64 -15.05 13.76 4.31
C THR A 64 -14.24 14.63 5.27
N ARG A 65 -13.86 14.09 6.42
CA ARG A 65 -12.91 14.69 7.35
C ARG A 65 -11.88 13.64 7.68
N ALA A 66 -10.65 13.89 7.24
CA ALA A 66 -9.42 13.21 7.61
C ALA A 66 -9.63 12.14 8.69
N LEU A 67 -9.60 10.88 8.27
CA LEU A 67 -9.56 9.79 9.22
C LEU A 67 -8.21 9.89 9.93
N VAL A 68 -8.17 10.54 11.10
CA VAL A 68 -7.06 10.41 12.03
C VAL A 68 -7.19 9.02 12.68
N LEU A 69 -7.08 7.98 11.87
CA LEU A 69 -6.50 6.72 12.33
C LEU A 69 -5.00 6.93 12.13
N GLY A 70 -4.41 7.76 13.00
CA GLY A 70 -2.95 7.78 13.09
C GLY A 70 -2.56 6.36 13.44
N ASP A 71 -1.93 5.66 12.50
CA ASP A 71 -1.13 4.45 12.67
C ASP A 71 -1.02 3.64 11.37
N PHE A 72 -1.14 4.24 10.18
CA PHE A 72 -0.75 3.56 8.95
C PHE A 72 0.78 3.63 8.71
N ILE A 73 1.35 2.53 8.22
CA ILE A 73 2.77 2.36 7.94
C ILE A 73 3.08 1.94 6.51
N ASP A 74 2.05 1.59 5.73
CA ASP A 74 2.16 1.31 4.30
C ASP A 74 0.86 1.68 3.57
N ILE A 75 0.97 2.02 2.29
CA ILE A 75 -0.17 2.26 1.39
C ILE A 75 0.21 1.85 -0.03
N GLN A 76 -0.58 0.97 -0.62
CA GLN A 76 -0.35 0.41 -1.95
C GLN A 76 -1.62 0.50 -2.80
N GLY A 77 -1.46 0.60 -4.12
CA GLY A 77 -2.58 0.73 -5.05
C GLY A 77 -2.52 -0.24 -6.22
N GLY A 78 -3.66 -0.83 -6.54
CA GLY A 78 -3.91 -1.63 -7.74
C GLY A 78 -4.62 -0.83 -8.84
N THR A 79 -5.32 -1.52 -9.75
CA THR A 79 -6.11 -0.91 -10.84
C THR A 79 -7.23 -0.05 -10.25
N ASP A 80 -8.07 -0.67 -9.42
CA ASP A 80 -9.34 -0.08 -8.95
C ASP A 80 -9.50 -0.19 -7.42
N PHE A 81 -8.40 -0.45 -6.70
CA PHE A 81 -8.40 -0.60 -5.25
C PHE A 81 -7.12 -0.01 -4.63
N ASN A 82 -7.20 0.28 -3.34
CA ASN A 82 -6.04 0.59 -2.49
C ASN A 82 -6.06 -0.34 -1.26
N CYS A 83 -4.87 -0.61 -0.71
CA CYS A 83 -4.70 -1.32 0.55
C CYS A 83 -3.71 -0.58 1.43
N ALA A 84 -4.07 -0.36 2.69
CA ALA A 84 -3.20 0.23 3.71
C ALA A 84 -2.85 -0.81 4.77
N LEU A 85 -1.64 -0.71 5.32
CA LEU A 85 -1.18 -1.51 6.45
C LEU A 85 -1.08 -0.62 7.69
N ASP A 86 -1.73 -1.01 8.78
CA ASP A 86 -1.63 -0.31 10.06
C ASP A 86 -0.47 -0.82 10.95
N ARG A 87 -0.16 -0.09 12.03
CA ARG A 87 0.87 -0.46 13.02
C ARG A 87 0.50 -1.70 13.82
N ASP A 88 -0.79 -2.02 13.91
CA ASP A 88 -1.28 -3.26 14.47
C ASP A 88 -1.10 -4.44 13.51
N THR A 89 -0.47 -4.21 12.35
CA THR A 89 -0.11 -5.17 11.30
C THR A 89 -1.33 -5.72 10.55
N THR A 90 -2.41 -4.97 10.53
CA THR A 90 -3.68 -5.30 9.86
C THR A 90 -3.79 -4.59 8.52
N VAL A 91 -4.23 -5.33 7.50
CA VAL A 91 -4.43 -4.81 6.15
C VAL A 91 -5.87 -4.39 5.95
N HIS A 92 -6.06 -3.15 5.47
CA HIS A 92 -7.34 -2.56 5.14
C HIS A 92 -7.38 -2.26 3.65
N CYS A 93 -8.22 -2.97 2.89
CA CYS A 93 -8.39 -2.75 1.45
C CYS A 93 -9.76 -2.14 1.14
N TRP A 94 -9.82 -1.23 0.17
CA TRP A 94 -11.04 -0.61 -0.33
C TRP A 94 -10.95 -0.35 -1.83
N GLY A 95 -12.11 -0.23 -2.49
CA GLY A 95 -12.23 -0.04 -3.93
C GLY A 95 -13.15 -1.08 -4.57
N ALA A 96 -13.02 -1.26 -5.88
CA ALA A 96 -13.82 -2.22 -6.64
C ALA A 96 -13.57 -3.66 -6.17
N ASP A 97 -14.64 -4.47 -6.14
CA ASP A 97 -14.62 -5.88 -5.71
C ASP A 97 -14.04 -6.11 -4.30
N GLU A 98 -14.59 -5.42 -3.28
CA GLU A 98 -14.22 -5.57 -1.84
C GLU A 98 -14.09 -7.02 -1.37
N THR A 99 -14.90 -7.92 -1.94
CA THR A 99 -14.90 -9.35 -1.57
C THR A 99 -13.67 -10.08 -2.08
N LYS A 100 -13.16 -9.74 -3.27
CA LYS A 100 -11.96 -10.36 -3.87
C LYS A 100 -10.67 -9.78 -3.33
N MET A 101 -10.67 -8.47 -3.01
CA MET A 101 -9.49 -7.77 -2.49
C MET A 101 -9.39 -7.80 -0.96
N ARG A 102 -10.26 -8.56 -0.29
CA ARG A 102 -10.13 -8.79 1.15
C ARG A 102 -8.85 -9.57 1.43
N SER A 103 -8.01 -9.02 2.30
CA SER A 103 -6.82 -9.70 2.78
C SER A 103 -7.17 -11.01 3.52
N PRO A 104 -6.31 -12.04 3.43
CA PRO A 104 -6.43 -13.23 4.27
C PRO A 104 -6.40 -12.86 5.76
N PRO A 105 -7.06 -13.64 6.63
CA PRO A 105 -6.92 -13.48 8.07
C PRO A 105 -5.46 -13.62 8.47
N GLY A 106 -4.92 -12.65 9.18
CA GLY A 106 -3.50 -12.66 9.56
C GLY A 106 -2.96 -11.28 9.84
N LYS A 107 -1.65 -11.24 10.11
CA LYS A 107 -0.89 -10.02 10.37
C LYS A 107 0.29 -9.94 9.41
N PHE A 108 0.53 -8.75 8.89
CA PHE A 108 1.52 -8.49 7.85
C PHE A 108 2.49 -7.38 8.27
N GLN A 109 3.77 -7.53 7.90
CA GLN A 109 4.79 -6.50 8.12
C GLN A 109 5.05 -5.65 6.88
N GLN A 110 4.58 -6.08 5.71
CA GLN A 110 4.69 -5.35 4.45
C GLN A 110 3.64 -5.83 3.46
N ILE A 111 3.16 -4.93 2.61
CA ILE A 111 2.26 -5.24 1.50
C ILE A 111 2.81 -4.70 0.18
N ALA A 112 2.50 -5.40 -0.92
CA ALA A 112 2.77 -4.95 -2.28
C ALA A 112 1.54 -5.25 -3.12
N CYS A 113 1.08 -4.28 -3.91
CA CYS A 113 -0.09 -4.46 -4.77
C CYS A 113 0.22 -3.98 -6.20
N ALA A 114 -0.34 -4.68 -7.18
CA ALA A 114 -0.31 -4.29 -8.59
C ALA A 114 -1.50 -4.91 -9.33
N GLN A 115 -2.08 -4.17 -10.27
CA GLN A 115 -3.26 -4.60 -11.04
C GLN A 115 -4.41 -5.05 -10.10
N GLU A 116 -4.82 -6.31 -10.18
CA GLU A 116 -5.85 -6.92 -9.37
C GLU A 116 -5.25 -7.89 -8.34
N THR A 117 -4.04 -7.63 -7.83
CA THR A 117 -3.37 -8.56 -6.91
C THR A 117 -2.61 -7.80 -5.83
N CYS A 118 -2.68 -8.33 -4.63
CA CYS A 118 -1.80 -7.94 -3.53
C CYS A 118 -1.11 -9.17 -2.96
N CYS A 119 0.09 -8.95 -2.47
CA CYS A 119 0.83 -9.88 -1.66
C CYS A 119 1.29 -9.19 -0.38
N GLY A 120 1.36 -9.94 0.71
CA GLY A 120 1.84 -9.47 1.99
C GLY A 120 2.90 -10.40 2.55
N VAL A 121 3.91 -9.83 3.19
CA VAL A 121 4.84 -10.60 4.03
C VAL A 121 4.24 -10.69 5.42
N ALA A 122 3.90 -11.89 5.86
CA ALA A 122 3.39 -12.16 7.20
C ALA A 122 4.47 -11.97 8.28
N LEU A 123 4.07 -11.88 9.55
CA LEU A 123 5.02 -11.67 10.67
C LEU A 123 5.99 -12.85 10.88
N ASP A 124 5.62 -14.05 10.47
CA ASP A 124 6.50 -15.22 10.45
C ASP A 124 7.42 -15.26 9.20
N SER A 125 7.36 -14.21 8.39
CA SER A 125 8.06 -14.02 7.11
C SER A 125 7.49 -14.86 5.96
N GLY A 126 6.33 -15.51 6.11
CA GLY A 126 5.61 -16.12 4.99
C GLY A 126 5.10 -15.09 3.99
N VAL A 127 4.71 -15.52 2.79
CA VAL A 127 4.11 -14.65 1.77
C VAL A 127 2.75 -15.19 1.38
N ASP A 128 1.72 -14.37 1.56
CA ASP A 128 0.36 -14.66 1.11
C ASP A 128 -0.05 -13.64 0.06
N CYS A 129 -0.72 -14.11 -1.00
CA CYS A 129 -1.27 -13.25 -2.05
C CYS A 129 -2.77 -13.47 -2.21
N TRP A 130 -3.48 -12.40 -2.54
CA TRP A 130 -4.93 -12.38 -2.71
C TRP A 130 -5.35 -11.48 -3.87
N GLY A 131 -6.62 -11.61 -4.30
CA GLY A 131 -7.17 -10.94 -5.47
C GLY A 131 -7.32 -11.89 -6.66
N ARG A 132 -6.98 -11.42 -7.86
CA ARG A 132 -7.02 -12.19 -9.11
C ARG A 132 -6.06 -13.39 -9.11
N PHE A 133 -4.93 -13.24 -8.43
CA PHE A 133 -3.96 -14.31 -8.26
C PHE A 133 -3.91 -14.71 -6.79
N GLU A 134 -4.54 -15.83 -6.48
CA GLU A 134 -4.23 -16.60 -5.29
C GLU A 134 -3.02 -17.47 -5.64
N LEU A 135 -1.91 -17.33 -4.92
CA LEU A 135 -0.77 -18.22 -5.15
C LEU A 135 -1.16 -19.66 -4.75
N ALA A 136 -1.30 -20.58 -5.69
CA ALA A 136 -1.19 -22.02 -5.38
C ALA A 136 0.29 -22.41 -5.41
N GLY A 137 0.98 -22.22 -4.28
CA GLY A 137 2.46 -22.17 -4.29
C GLY A 137 2.96 -21.13 -5.30
N PRO A 138 4.23 -21.04 -5.74
CA PRO A 138 5.52 -21.62 -5.35
C PRO A 138 6.52 -20.52 -4.92
N PHE A 139 6.05 -19.55 -4.11
CA PHE A 139 6.89 -18.60 -3.37
C PHE A 139 7.11 -19.08 -1.92
N ALA A 140 7.28 -20.40 -1.77
CA ALA A 140 7.53 -21.03 -0.48
C ALA A 140 8.92 -20.60 0.03
N GLY A 141 8.96 -20.16 1.28
CA GLY A 141 10.17 -19.62 1.88
C GLY A 141 9.84 -18.47 2.81
N ARG A 142 10.89 -17.82 3.33
CA ARG A 142 10.74 -16.70 4.25
C ARG A 142 11.33 -15.45 3.63
N PHE A 143 10.57 -14.37 3.60
CA PHE A 143 10.94 -13.16 2.90
C PHE A 143 10.97 -11.95 3.84
N GLN A 144 11.87 -11.03 3.55
CA GLN A 144 11.95 -9.75 4.25
C GLN A 144 11.00 -8.73 3.62
N LYS A 145 10.94 -8.72 2.28
CA LYS A 145 10.12 -7.81 1.48
C LYS A 145 9.73 -8.47 0.17
N VAL A 146 8.58 -8.08 -0.36
CA VAL A 146 8.15 -8.40 -1.72
C VAL A 146 7.77 -7.15 -2.50
N ALA A 147 7.87 -7.23 -3.82
CA ALA A 147 7.44 -6.22 -4.76
C ALA A 147 6.66 -6.88 -5.90
N LEU A 148 5.57 -6.24 -6.31
CA LEU A 148 4.76 -6.66 -7.43
C LEU A 148 4.92 -5.68 -8.59
N TRP A 149 4.99 -6.24 -9.79
CA TRP A 149 4.82 -5.49 -11.02
C TRP A 149 4.02 -6.32 -12.02
N ARG A 150 2.85 -5.84 -12.42
CA ARG A 150 1.89 -6.58 -13.26
C ARG A 150 1.54 -7.95 -12.65
N SER A 151 2.13 -9.02 -13.17
CA SER A 151 1.95 -10.40 -12.70
C SER A 151 3.27 -11.06 -12.32
N THR A 152 4.30 -10.25 -12.05
CA THR A 152 5.62 -10.68 -11.57
C THR A 152 5.73 -10.36 -10.09
N LEU A 153 6.13 -11.36 -9.29
CA LEU A 153 6.45 -11.22 -7.87
C LEU A 153 7.95 -11.39 -7.69
N CYS A 154 8.59 -10.36 -7.13
CA CYS A 154 9.96 -10.42 -6.66
C CYS A 154 9.98 -10.32 -5.14
N GLY A 155 10.94 -10.98 -4.50
CA GLY A 155 11.12 -10.94 -3.06
C GLY A 155 12.56 -11.11 -2.64
N ILE A 156 12.94 -10.42 -1.57
CA ILE A 156 14.23 -10.59 -0.89
C ILE A 156 14.02 -11.66 0.17
N HIS A 157 14.61 -12.83 -0.04
CA HIS A 157 14.57 -13.93 0.93
C HIS A 157 15.36 -13.55 2.20
N ILE A 158 15.08 -14.19 3.33
CA ILE A 158 15.73 -13.86 4.62
C ILE A 158 17.25 -14.05 4.63
N ASP A 159 17.80 -14.84 3.70
CA ASP A 159 19.24 -15.00 3.49
C ASP A 159 19.86 -13.92 2.59
N GLY A 160 19.07 -12.95 2.12
CA GLY A 160 19.49 -11.84 1.27
C GLY A 160 19.43 -12.14 -0.23
N THR A 161 19.00 -13.32 -0.65
CA THR A 161 18.86 -13.65 -2.08
C THR A 161 17.61 -13.00 -2.70
N LEU A 162 17.72 -12.56 -3.96
CA LEU A 162 16.59 -12.04 -4.74
C LEU A 162 15.96 -13.17 -5.55
N ILE A 163 14.65 -13.40 -5.36
CA ILE A 163 13.87 -14.37 -6.12
C ILE A 163 12.78 -13.62 -6.87
N CYS A 164 12.70 -13.82 -8.18
CA CYS A 164 11.64 -13.26 -9.03
C CYS A 164 10.93 -14.39 -9.78
N ARG A 165 9.61 -14.29 -9.88
CA ARG A 165 8.74 -15.23 -10.59
C ARG A 165 7.81 -14.45 -11.50
N ASP A 166 7.84 -14.79 -12.78
CA ASP A 166 6.82 -14.39 -13.74
C ASP A 166 5.68 -15.41 -13.71
N ASP A 167 4.44 -14.94 -13.88
CA ASP A 167 3.20 -15.73 -13.94
C ASP A 167 2.75 -16.36 -12.61
N LEU A 168 2.11 -15.54 -11.77
CA LEU A 168 1.45 -15.98 -10.52
C LEU A 168 0.15 -16.78 -10.75
N ARG A 169 -0.16 -17.17 -11.99
CA ARG A 169 -1.34 -17.97 -12.27
C ARG A 169 -1.09 -19.40 -11.83
N VAL A 170 -2.03 -19.91 -11.04
CA VAL A 170 -2.20 -21.34 -10.84
C VAL A 170 -2.67 -21.94 -12.17
N PRO A 171 -2.07 -23.04 -12.65
CA PRO A 171 -2.62 -23.82 -13.77
C PRO A 171 -4.06 -24.30 -13.51
#